data_AF-A0A821SCH0-F1
#
_entry.id   AF-A0A821SCH0-F1
#
_cell.length_a   1.000
_cell.length_b   1.000
_cell.length_c   1.000
_cell.angle_alpha   90.00
_cell.angle_beta   90.00
_cell.angle_gamma   90.00
#
_symmetry.space_group_name_H-M   'P 1'
#
loop_
_entity.id
_entity.type
_entity.pdbx_description
1 polymer ?
#
loop_
_entity_poly.entity_id
_entity_poly.type
_entity_poly.pdbx_seq_one_letter_code
_entity_poly.pdbx_strand_id
1 'polypeptide(L)' 'TSLAMLMLDAHYRTLNGYMILIEKEWISFGHKFFLRIGHGDKSDSERSPVFLQFLDCTFQLLQQVIGLQHEILRSQYF' A
#
# COMPACT_ATOMS: atom_id res chain seq x y z
N THR A 1 -4.56 1.71 -8.92
CA THR A 1 -4.05 0.50 -9.59
C THR A 1 -3.28 -0.40 -8.63
N SER A 2 -2.35 0.14 -7.83
CA SER A 2 -1.45 -0.66 -6.98
C SER A 2 -2.12 -1.63 -5.99
N LEU A 3 -3.21 -1.24 -5.32
CA LEU A 3 -3.94 -2.16 -4.42
C LEU A 3 -4.53 -3.36 -5.15
N ALA A 4 -5.09 -3.15 -6.35
CA ALA A 4 -5.61 -4.25 -7.16
C ALA A 4 -4.48 -5.19 -7.59
N MET A 5 -3.30 -4.65 -7.95
CA MET A 5 -2.12 -5.46 -8.28
C MET A 5 -1.66 -6.30 -7.08
N LEU A 6 -1.68 -5.75 -5.86
CA LEU A 6 -1.38 -6.50 -4.63
C LEU A 6 -2.38 -7.62 -4.34
N MET A 7 -3.66 -7.45 -4.72
CA MET A 7 -4.69 -8.47 -4.52
C MET A 7 -4.57 -9.59 -5.56
N LEU A 8 -4.32 -9.24 -6.83
CA LEU A 8 -4.38 -10.16 -7.96
C LEU A 8 -3.08 -10.94 -8.20
N ASP A 9 -1.91 -10.35 -7.93
CA ASP A 9 -0.62 -10.97 -8.21
C ASP A 9 0.21 -11.18 -6.93
N ALA A 10 0.47 -12.45 -6.61
CA ALA A 10 1.26 -12.82 -5.43
C ALA A 10 2.71 -12.33 -5.49
N HIS A 11 3.26 -12.08 -6.68
CA HIS A 11 4.62 -11.55 -6.84
C HIS A 11 4.80 -10.23 -6.07
N TYR A 12 3.82 -9.32 -6.18
CA TYR A 12 3.86 -8.01 -5.52
C TYR A 12 3.72 -8.09 -3.99
N ARG A 13 3.39 -9.25 -3.42
CA ARG A 13 3.36 -9.50 -1.96
C ARG A 13 4.70 -9.98 -1.40
N THR A 14 5.72 -10.19 -2.25
CA THR A 14 7.11 -10.38 -1.81
C THR A 14 7.77 -9.04 -1.54
N LEU A 15 8.81 -8.99 -0.70
CA LEU A 15 9.55 -7.74 -0.46
C LEU A 15 10.07 -7.11 -1.76
N ASN A 16 10.66 -7.92 -2.64
CA ASN A 16 11.18 -7.45 -3.93
C ASN A 16 10.06 -6.98 -4.87
N GLY A 17 8.99 -7.76 -4.99
CA GLY A 17 7.84 -7.36 -5.81
C GLY A 17 7.19 -6.08 -5.29
N TYR A 18 7.08 -5.90 -3.98
CA TYR A 18 6.52 -4.68 -3.39
C TYR A 18 7.37 -3.45 -3.71
N MET A 19 8.70 -3.57 -3.65
CA MET A 19 9.62 -2.49 -4.08
C MET A 19 9.42 -2.16 -5.56
N ILE A 20 9.36 -3.17 -6.44
CA ILE A 20 9.09 -2.99 -7.88
C ILE A 20 7.74 -2.30 -8.12
N LEU A 21 6.70 -2.66 -7.35
CA LEU A 21 5.38 -2.05 -7.46
C LEU A 21 5.43 -0.55 -7.14
N ILE A 22 6.15 -0.16 -6.09
CA ILE A 22 6.32 1.24 -5.70
C ILE A 22 7.13 1.99 -6.77
N GLU A 23 8.26 1.44 -7.20
CA GLU A 23 9.10 2.04 -8.24
C GLU A 23 8.33 2.26 -9.54
N LYS A 24 7.51 1.29 -9.94
CA LYS A 24 6.67 1.40 -11.12
C LYS A 24 5.54 2.40 -10.88
N GLU A 25 4.56 2.05 -10.06
CA GLU A 25 3.26 2.75 -10.02
C GLU A 25 3.31 4.11 -9.32
N TRP A 26 4.28 4.34 -8.44
CA TRP A 26 4.36 5.58 -7.67
C TRP A 26 5.51 6.47 -8.14
N ILE A 27 6.70 5.92 -8.35
CA ILE A 27 7.87 6.72 -8.73
C ILE A 27 7.86 6.99 -10.24
N SER A 28 7.83 5.94 -11.06
CA SER A 28 7.94 6.07 -12.53
C SER A 28 6.72 6.73 -13.15
N PHE A 29 5.52 6.49 -12.62
CA PHE A 29 4.29 7.18 -13.04
C PHE A 29 4.11 8.57 -12.41
N GLY A 30 5.09 9.05 -11.64
CA GLY A 30 5.20 10.47 -11.28
C GLY A 30 4.32 10.93 -10.13
N HIS A 31 4.08 10.10 -9.11
CA HIS A 31 3.47 10.59 -7.88
C HIS A 31 4.33 11.73 -7.30
N LYS A 32 3.69 12.89 -7.06
CA LYS A 32 4.36 14.13 -6.65
C LYS A 32 4.79 14.11 -5.17
N PHE A 33 5.62 13.15 -4.76
CA PHE A 33 6.03 12.97 -3.37
C PHE A 33 6.51 14.26 -2.69
N PHE A 34 7.35 15.04 -3.39
CA PHE A 34 7.87 16.32 -2.88
C PHE A 34 6.76 17.30 -2.47
N LEU A 35 5.75 17.48 -3.33
CA LEU A 35 4.62 18.39 -3.10
C LEU A 35 3.63 17.80 -2.09
N ARG A 36 3.33 16.50 -2.18
CA ARG A 36 2.33 15.84 -1.31
C ARG A 36 2.78 15.73 0.14
N ILE A 37 4.07 15.53 0.38
CA ILE A 37 4.68 15.46 1.72
C ILE A 37 5.01 16.87 2.25
N GLY A 38 5.09 17.87 1.36
CA GLY A 38 5.45 19.24 1.74
C GLY A 38 6.93 19.42 2.06
N HIS A 39 7.79 18.69 1.35
CA HIS A 39 9.22 18.79 1.58
C HIS A 39 9.72 20.17 1.13
N GLY A 40 10.19 21.00 2.07
CA GLY A 40 10.76 22.31 1.77
C GLY A 40 9.76 23.44 1.44
N ASP A 41 8.45 23.16 1.32
CA ASP A 41 7.41 24.18 1.13
C ASP A 41 6.57 24.35 2.41
N LYS A 42 6.33 25.60 2.80
CA LYS A 42 5.45 25.97 3.93
C LYS A 42 3.98 26.08 3.52
N SER A 43 3.68 26.09 2.23
CA SER A 43 2.31 26.08 1.74
C SER A 43 1.70 24.68 1.88
N ASP A 44 0.53 24.60 2.51
CA ASP A 44 -0.18 23.33 2.75
C ASP A 44 -1.13 22.96 1.60
N SER A 45 -1.26 23.81 0.58
CA SER A 45 -2.34 23.72 -0.42
C SER A 45 -2.35 22.44 -1.26
N GLU A 46 -1.19 21.82 -1.49
CA GLU A 46 -1.07 20.58 -2.25
C GLU A 46 -0.76 19.34 -1.40
N ARG A 47 -0.61 19.50 -0.08
CA ARG A 47 -0.30 18.38 0.81
C ARG A 47 -1.49 17.43 0.91
N SER A 48 -1.20 16.14 0.82
CA SER A 48 -2.23 15.11 0.97
C SER A 48 -1.58 13.76 1.29
N PRO A 49 -2.11 12.99 2.25
CA PRO A 49 -1.52 11.73 2.70
C PRO A 49 -1.80 10.56 1.75
N VAL A 50 -1.74 10.75 0.43
CA VAL A 50 -2.17 9.74 -0.56
C VAL A 50 -1.33 8.47 -0.48
N PHE A 51 -0.01 8.61 -0.41
CA PHE A 51 0.87 7.45 -0.26
C PHE A 51 0.72 6.78 1.10
N LEU A 52 0.52 7.57 2.16
CA LEU A 52 0.26 7.03 3.50
C LEU A 52 -1.04 6.22 3.53
N GLN A 53 -2.11 6.74 2.92
CA GLN A 53 -3.37 6.02 2.79
C GLN A 53 -3.20 4.70 2.00
N PHE A 54 -2.35 4.70 0.97
CA PHE A 54 -1.99 3.46 0.28
C PHE A 54 -1.27 2.47 1.21
N LEU A 55 -0.31 2.93 2.02
CA LEU A 55 0.37 2.07 3.00
C LEU A 55 -0.59 1.52 4.05
N ASP A 56 -1.54 2.33 4.53
CA ASP A 56 -2.59 1.89 5.45
C ASP A 56 -3.43 0.79 4.81
N CYS A 57 -3.88 0.97 3.56
CA CYS A 57 -4.60 -0.07 2.83
C CYS A 57 -3.76 -1.34 2.62
N THR A 58 -2.47 -1.22 2.30
CA THR A 58 -1.57 -2.38 2.21
C THR A 58 -1.45 -3.10 3.54
N PHE A 59 -1.34 -2.37 4.65
CA PHE A 59 -1.32 -2.95 6.00
C PHE A 59 -2.62 -3.70 6.29
N GLN A 60 -3.78 -3.10 6.00
CA GLN A 60 -5.08 -3.76 6.18
C GLN A 60 -5.19 -5.04 5.33
N LEU A 61 -4.70 -5.02 4.09
CA LEU A 61 -4.65 -6.21 3.24
C LEU A 61 -3.74 -7.30 3.82
N LEU A 62 -2.56 -6.95 4.36
CA LEU A 62 -1.67 -7.90 5.02
C LEU A 62 -2.32 -8.50 6.27
N GLN A 63 -2.98 -7.68 7.08
CA GLN A 63 -3.72 -8.13 8.26
C GLN A 63 -4.88 -9.04 7.88
N GLN A 64 -5.60 -8.78 6.80
CA GLN A 64 -6.66 -9.67 6.34
C GLN A 64 -6.09 -10.98 5.78
N VAL A 65 -5.02 -10.96 5.00
CA VAL A 65 -4.42 -12.19 4.45
C VAL A 65 -3.85 -13.08 5.54
N ILE A 66 -3.19 -12.50 6.56
CA ILE A 66 -2.61 -13.26 7.69
C ILE A 66 -3.67 -13.58 8.75
N GLY A 67 -4.60 -12.65 8.98
CA GLY A 67 -5.65 -12.72 10.01
C GLY A 67 -6.87 -13.54 9.62
N LEU A 68 -7.25 -13.60 8.33
CA LEU A 68 -8.31 -14.49 7.83
C LEU A 68 -7.96 -15.95 8.11
N GLN A 69 -6.68 -16.32 8.10
CA GLN A 69 -6.26 -17.67 8.48
C GLN A 69 -6.57 -17.96 9.96
N HIS A 70 -6.42 -16.97 10.84
CA HIS A 70 -6.77 -17.09 12.26
C HIS A 70 -8.28 -17.12 12.51
N GLU A 71 -9.09 -16.34 11.79
CA GLU A 71 -10.56 -16.35 11.94
C GLU A 71 -11.22 -17.57 11.29
N ILE A 72 -10.74 -18.03 10.13
CA ILE A 72 -11.23 -19.27 9.49
C ILE A 72 -10.95 -20.46 10.40
N LEU A 73 -9.74 -20.57 10.96
CA LEU A 73 -9.43 -21.60 11.96
C LEU A 73 -10.34 -21.46 13.18
N ARG A 74 -10.56 -20.24 13.71
CA ARG A 74 -11.50 -20.04 14.83
C ARG A 74 -12.92 -20.51 14.52
N SER A 75 -13.45 -20.26 13.32
CA SER A 75 -14.80 -20.69 12.92
C SER A 75 -14.92 -22.20 12.63
N GLN A 76 -13.80 -22.90 12.41
CA GLN A 76 -13.79 -24.35 12.22
C GLN A 76 -13.61 -25.12 13.54
N TYR A 77 -13.25 -24.44 14.62
CA TYR A 77 -13.07 -25.01 15.96
C TYR A 77 -14.08 -24.49 17.00
N PHE A 78 -15.08 -23.69 16.58
CA PHE A 78 -16.23 -23.27 17.37
C PHE A 78 -17.53 -23.48 16.59
#